data_AF-A0A073CWX2-F1
#
_entry.id   AF-A0A073CWX2-F1
#
_cell.length_a   1.000
_cell.length_b   1.000
_cell.length_c   1.000
_cell.angle_alpha   90.00
_cell.angle_beta   90.00
_cell.angle_gamma   90.00
#
_symmetry.space_group_name_H-M   'P 1'
#
loop_
_entity.id
_entity.type
_entity.pdbx_description
1 polymer ?
#
loop_
_entity_poly.entity_id
_entity_poly.type
_entity_poly.pdbx_seq_one_letter_code
_entity_poly.pdbx_strand_id
1 'polypeptide(L)' 'MPDGSSRFSKNGQMIHHYMGTSTFSNYTVLPEIALAKIREYAPFDKVCYIFMG' A
#
# COMPACT_ATOMS: atom_id res chain seq x y z
N MET A 1 -1.59 -5.51 -8.64
CA MET A 1 -0.36 -6.27 -8.33
C MET A 1 0.35 -6.60 -9.64
N PRO A 2 1.67 -6.89 -9.62
CA PRO A 2 2.42 -7.24 -10.84
C PRO A 2 1.87 -8.47 -11.56
N ASP A 3 1.16 -9.34 -10.84
CA ASP A 3 0.48 -10.54 -11.34
C ASP A 3 -0.90 -10.26 -11.98
N GLY A 4 -1.30 -9.00 -12.12
CA GLY A 4 -2.58 -8.60 -12.72
C GLY A 4 -3.81 -8.89 -11.86
N SER A 5 -3.66 -9.51 -10.69
CA SER A 5 -4.76 -9.83 -9.79
C SER A 5 -4.91 -8.77 -8.69
N SER A 6 -6.04 -8.81 -7.98
CA SER A 6 -6.26 -7.97 -6.81
C SER A 6 -6.19 -8.77 -5.52
N ARG A 7 -5.99 -8.05 -4.42
CA ARG A 7 -6.00 -8.53 -3.04
C ARG A 7 -7.16 -7.92 -2.24
N PHE A 8 -7.98 -7.13 -2.90
CA PHE A 8 -9.15 -6.49 -2.32
C PHE A 8 -10.41 -7.07 -2.97
N SER A 9 -11.31 -7.59 -2.15
CA SER A 9 -12.65 -8.00 -2.56
C SER A 9 -13.66 -7.49 -1.53
N LYS A 10 -14.80 -6.99 -1.99
CA LYS A 10 -15.93 -6.63 -1.13
C LYS A 10 -17.19 -7.20 -1.73
N ASN A 11 -17.97 -7.93 -0.94
CA ASN A 11 -19.25 -8.53 -1.36
C ASN A 11 -19.15 -9.34 -2.67
N GLY A 12 -18.06 -10.12 -2.83
CA GLY A 12 -17.84 -10.94 -4.02
C GLY A 12 -17.36 -10.17 -5.27
N GLN A 13 -17.27 -8.84 -5.20
CA GLN A 13 -16.70 -8.02 -6.28
C GLN A 13 -15.23 -7.70 -5.99
N MET A 14 -14.40 -7.88 -7.01
CA MET A 14 -12.99 -7.55 -6.94
C MET A 14 -12.80 -6.03 -7.03
N ILE A 15 -12.06 -5.45 -6.09
CA ILE A 15 -11.74 -4.02 -6.07
C ILE A 15 -10.37 -3.83 -6.69
N HIS A 16 -10.20 -2.86 -7.58
CA HIS A 16 -8.90 -2.56 -8.17
C HIS A 16 -7.94 -1.91 -7.16
N HIS A 17 -6.66 -2.27 -7.24
CA HIS A 17 -5.60 -1.55 -6.53
C HIS A 17 -5.40 -0.18 -7.15
N TYR A 18 -5.38 0.89 -6.35
CA TYR A 18 -5.11 2.24 -6.82
C TYR A 18 -3.62 2.58 -6.61
N MET A 19 -2.94 2.97 -7.68
CA MET A 19 -1.51 3.35 -7.70
C MET A 19 -0.57 2.35 -7.01
N GLY A 20 -0.94 1.07 -6.93
CA GLY A 20 -0.11 0.02 -6.33
C GLY A 20 0.00 0.01 -4.80
N THR A 21 -0.57 1.00 -4.09
CA THR A 21 -0.38 1.19 -2.63
C THR A 21 -1.68 1.08 -1.83
N SER A 22 -2.81 1.57 -2.38
CA SER A 22 -4.17 1.42 -1.79
C SER A 22 -4.25 1.67 -0.26
N THR A 23 -3.69 2.79 0.20
CA THR A 23 -3.47 3.10 1.64
C THR A 23 -4.72 3.45 2.43
N PHE A 24 -5.87 3.64 1.78
CA PHE A 24 -7.17 3.82 2.44
C PHE A 24 -7.81 2.47 2.82
N SER A 25 -7.02 1.58 3.42
CA SER A 25 -7.46 0.28 3.94
C SER A 25 -6.68 -0.04 5.21
N ASN A 26 -7.30 -0.74 6.18
CA ASN A 26 -6.61 -1.12 7.42
C ASN A 26 -5.41 -2.04 7.17
N TYR A 27 -5.45 -2.79 6.08
CA TYR A 27 -4.37 -3.68 5.63
C TYR A 27 -4.31 -3.62 4.11
N THR A 28 -3.11 -3.49 3.57
CA THR A 28 -2.84 -3.50 2.12
C THR A 28 -1.74 -4.50 1.81
N VAL A 29 -1.74 -5.03 0.60
CA VAL A 29 -0.71 -5.96 0.10
C VAL A 29 0.01 -5.27 -1.04
N LEU A 30 1.31 -5.06 -0.87
CA LEU A 30 2.18 -4.40 -1.86
C LEU A 30 3.23 -5.36 -2.41
N PRO A 31 3.70 -5.15 -3.65
CA PRO A 31 4.91 -5.79 -4.14
C PRO A 31 6.14 -5.21 -3.42
N GLU A 32 7.18 -6.02 -3.26
CA GLU A 32 8.41 -5.63 -2.56
C GLU A 32 9.04 -4.34 -3.14
N ILE A 33 8.97 -4.16 -4.47
CA ILE A 33 9.46 -2.97 -5.18
C ILE A 33 8.75 -1.66 -4.81
N ALA A 34 7.56 -1.74 -4.20
CA ALA A 34 6.75 -0.59 -3.80
C ALA A 34 6.90 -0.27 -2.30
N LEU A 35 7.90 -0.83 -1.64
CA LEU A 35 8.20 -0.63 -0.23
C LEU A 35 9.69 -0.34 -0.03
N ALA A 36 10.00 0.51 0.94
CA ALA A 36 11.37 0.79 1.37
C ALA A 36 11.45 0.74 2.90
N LYS A 37 12.45 0.02 3.43
CA LYS A 37 12.72 -0.02 4.88
C LYS A 37 13.29 1.33 5.32
N ILE A 38 12.63 1.98 6.28
CA ILE A 38 13.10 3.22 6.89
C ILE A 38 13.82 2.95 8.24
N ARG A 39 14.49 3.97 8.76
CA ARG A 39 15.19 3.92 10.06
C ARG A 39 14.19 3.78 11.22
N GLU A 40 14.54 2.98 12.23
CA GLU A 40 13.64 2.66 13.36
C GLU A 40 13.26 3.87 14.23
N TYR A 41 14.14 4.88 14.32
CA TYR A 41 13.90 6.10 15.09
C TYR A 41 13.23 7.22 14.28
N ALA A 42 12.77 6.92 13.06
CA ALA A 42 12.10 7.92 12.24
C ALA A 42 10.67 8.18 12.78
N PRO A 43 10.27 9.45 12.97
CA PRO A 43 8.93 9.79 13.48
C PRO A 43 7.84 9.39 12.47
N PHE A 44 7.04 8.37 12.82
CA PHE A 44 6.00 7.80 11.95
C PHE A 44 4.96 8.82 11.46
N ASP A 45 4.66 9.83 12.28
CA ASP A 45 3.73 10.92 12.01
C ASP A 45 4.21 11.90 10.92
N LYS A 46 5.53 11.95 10.66
CA LYS A 46 6.12 12.85 9.66
C LYS A 46 6.58 12.12 8.41
N VAL A 47 6.98 10.87 8.55
CA VAL A 47 7.53 10.08 7.44
C VAL A 47 6.46 9.72 6.41
N CYS A 48 5.18 9.67 6.79
CA CYS A 48 4.07 9.42 5.86
C CYS A 48 3.97 10.48 4.73
N TYR A 49 4.39 11.73 4.98
CA TYR A 49 4.39 12.79 3.96
C TYR A 49 5.35 12.51 2.80
N ILE A 50 6.42 11.73 3.02
CA ILE A 50 7.42 11.39 1.98
C ILE A 50 6.83 10.41 0.96
N PHE A 51 5.87 9.57 1.37
CA PHE A 51 5.30 8.51 0.53
C PHE A 51 4.01 8.92 -0.20
N MET A 52 3.42 10.06 0.18
CA MET A 52 2.19 10.62 -0.41
C MET A 52 2.44 11.86 -1.30
N GLY A 53 3.69 12.28 -1.44
CA GLY A 53 4.10 13.36 -2.35
C GLY A 53 4.13 12.92 -3.81
#